data_AF-A0A382D2D1-F1
#
_entry.id   AF-A0A382D2D1-F1
#
_cell.length_a   1.000
_cell.length_b   1.000
_cell.length_c   1.000
_cell.angle_alpha   90.00
_cell.angle_beta   90.00
_cell.angle_gamma   90.00
#
_symmetry.space_group_name_H-M   'P 1'
#
loop_
_entity.id
_entity.type
_entity.pdbx_description
1 polymer ?
#
loop_
_entity_poly.entity_id
_entity_poly.type
_entity_poly.pdbx_seq_one_letter_code
_entity_poly.pdbx_strand_id
1 'polypeptide(L)'
;MEFHYYSLIFYIFNIFLKKSSLQQIINFSDQNYSKLIGYINSCIHAKIVYILSLLFLLNIIDFSIWVHCLDIIRGYCFYDTILILYHNPYDYQMLIHHILFFIGSYNNYIYIYPLKMAFGLLSEISNQFLYFGWFLIKKNLHNTLLFKINSVILLILFFVFRVLNFSYFLFFISQYCDSYEFFMALPITLLNYYWFYLLFKKFLT
;
A
#
# COMPACT_ATOMS: atom_id res chain seq x y z
N MET A 1 -20.23 5.60 10.76
CA MET A 1 -20.79 6.33 9.60
C MET A 1 -19.70 6.94 8.70
N GLU A 2 -18.49 7.21 9.21
CA GLU A 2 -17.41 7.89 8.47
C GLU A 2 -16.69 7.01 7.42
N PHE A 3 -16.64 5.69 7.60
CA PHE A 3 -16.01 4.76 6.64
C PHE A 3 -16.55 4.90 5.20
N HIS A 4 -17.88 5.03 5.04
CA HIS A 4 -18.50 5.16 3.71
C HIS A 4 -18.06 6.44 2.98
N TYR A 5 -17.63 7.46 3.70
CA TYR A 5 -17.20 8.73 3.12
C TYR A 5 -15.88 8.58 2.35
N TYR A 6 -14.90 7.88 2.90
CA TYR A 6 -13.59 7.69 2.24
C TYR A 6 -13.66 6.77 1.03
N SER A 7 -14.42 5.67 1.10
CA SER A 7 -14.66 4.82 -0.07
C SER A 7 -15.38 5.60 -1.18
N LEU A 8 -16.33 6.47 -0.81
CA LEU A 8 -17.03 7.34 -1.74
C LEU A 8 -16.09 8.40 -2.33
N ILE A 9 -15.17 8.97 -1.55
CA ILE A 9 -14.14 9.91 -2.07
C ILE A 9 -13.28 9.22 -3.12
N PHE A 10 -12.74 8.04 -2.83
CA PHE A 10 -11.94 7.30 -3.83
C PHE A 10 -12.79 7.02 -5.08
N TYR A 11 -14.02 6.56 -4.92
CA TYR A 11 -14.92 6.31 -6.05
C TYR A 11 -15.21 7.57 -6.88
N ILE A 12 -15.51 8.71 -6.24
CA ILE A 12 -15.76 9.99 -6.91
C ILE A 12 -14.50 10.47 -7.62
N PHE A 13 -13.35 10.41 -6.96
CA PHE A 13 -12.06 10.77 -7.54
C PHE A 13 -11.75 9.95 -8.80
N ASN A 14 -12.08 8.66 -8.79
CA ASN A 14 -11.98 7.79 -9.97
C ASN A 14 -12.89 8.23 -11.12
N ILE A 15 -14.13 8.62 -10.84
CA ILE A 15 -15.04 9.17 -11.86
C ILE A 15 -14.44 10.43 -12.48
N PHE A 16 -13.89 11.33 -11.65
CA PHE A 16 -13.24 12.55 -12.14
C PHE A 16 -12.02 12.26 -13.00
N LEU A 17 -11.12 11.37 -12.57
CA LEU A 17 -9.96 10.97 -13.36
C LEU A 17 -10.38 10.30 -14.68
N LYS A 18 -11.42 9.46 -14.67
CA LYS A 18 -11.92 8.82 -15.89
C LYS A 18 -12.51 9.83 -16.88
N LYS A 19 -13.16 10.88 -16.39
CA LYS A 19 -13.70 11.96 -17.23
C LYS A 19 -12.65 12.99 -17.67
N SER A 20 -11.48 13.02 -17.04
CA SER A 20 -10.44 14.00 -17.36
C SER A 20 -9.73 13.69 -18.70
N SER A 21 -9.17 14.74 -19.31
CA SER A 21 -8.37 14.66 -20.55
C SER A 21 -7.11 13.79 -20.47
N LEU A 22 -6.80 13.25 -19.28
CA LEU A 22 -5.68 12.31 -19.07
C LEU A 22 -5.77 11.07 -19.98
N GLN A 23 -6.97 10.57 -20.30
CA GLN A 23 -7.10 9.44 -21.22
C GLN A 23 -6.59 9.79 -22.64
N GLN A 24 -6.88 11.01 -23.10
CA GLN A 24 -6.45 11.50 -24.42
C GLN A 24 -4.95 11.78 -24.47
N ILE A 25 -4.35 12.20 -23.35
CA ILE A 25 -2.91 12.52 -23.27
C ILE A 25 -2.05 11.26 -23.27
N ILE A 26 -2.52 10.17 -22.65
CA ILE A 26 -1.64 9.03 -22.33
C ILE A 26 -1.77 7.86 -23.34
N ASN A 27 -2.65 7.93 -24.35
CA ASN A 27 -2.80 6.93 -25.42
C ASN A 27 -2.82 5.47 -24.91
N PHE A 28 -3.50 5.22 -23.79
CA PHE A 28 -3.68 3.86 -23.26
C PHE A 28 -5.01 3.27 -23.73
N SER A 29 -5.04 1.95 -23.95
CA SER A 29 -6.30 1.22 -24.08
C SER A 29 -7.12 1.31 -22.78
N ASP A 30 -8.45 1.22 -22.87
CA ASP A 30 -9.37 1.36 -21.72
C ASP A 30 -8.98 0.49 -20.52
N GLN A 31 -8.58 -0.77 -20.77
CA GLN A 31 -8.15 -1.68 -19.70
C GLN A 31 -6.84 -1.24 -19.02
N ASN A 32 -5.88 -0.73 -19.78
CA ASN A 32 -4.63 -0.22 -19.21
C ASN A 32 -4.84 1.11 -18.49
N TYR A 33 -5.80 1.92 -18.95
CA TYR A 33 -6.16 3.18 -18.32
C TYR A 33 -6.80 2.97 -16.94
N SER A 34 -7.75 2.03 -16.81
CA SER A 34 -8.32 1.68 -15.50
C SER A 34 -7.24 1.17 -14.52
N LYS A 35 -6.29 0.35 -15.00
CA LYS A 35 -5.15 -0.08 -14.17
C LYS A 35 -4.25 1.07 -13.75
N LEU A 36 -3.96 1.99 -14.67
CA LEU A 36 -3.17 3.19 -14.37
C LEU A 36 -3.82 4.05 -13.29
N ILE A 37 -5.14 4.28 -13.40
CA ILE A 37 -5.89 5.01 -12.39
C ILE A 37 -5.82 4.29 -11.03
N GLY A 38 -5.97 2.96 -11.01
CA GLY A 38 -5.79 2.15 -9.79
C GLY A 38 -4.42 2.39 -9.14
N TYR A 39 -3.34 2.39 -9.92
CA TYR A 39 -2.00 2.67 -9.41
C TYR A 39 -1.83 4.10 -8.92
N ILE A 40 -2.44 5.10 -9.59
CA ILE A 40 -2.43 6.48 -9.13
C ILE A 40 -3.12 6.59 -7.77
N ASN A 41 -4.30 5.97 -7.60
CA ASN A 41 -5.00 5.95 -6.32
C ASN A 41 -4.18 5.28 -5.23
N SER A 42 -3.55 4.15 -5.55
CA SER A 42 -2.67 3.44 -4.64
C SER A 42 -1.50 4.31 -4.19
N CYS A 43 -0.87 5.05 -5.13
CA CYS A 43 0.16 6.03 -4.79
C CYS A 43 -0.37 7.17 -3.92
N ILE A 44 -1.54 7.74 -4.21
CA ILE A 44 -2.10 8.83 -3.41
C ILE A 44 -2.40 8.35 -1.99
N HIS A 45 -3.08 7.19 -1.87
CA HIS A 45 -3.36 6.52 -0.62
C HIS A 45 -2.07 6.30 0.20
N ALA A 46 -1.11 5.61 -0.39
CA ALA A 46 0.16 5.27 0.25
C ALA A 46 0.92 6.51 0.73
N LYS A 47 0.91 7.59 -0.06
CA LYS A 47 1.56 8.85 0.31
C LYS A 47 0.89 9.53 1.50
N ILE A 48 -0.45 9.57 1.52
CA ILE A 48 -1.20 10.15 2.64
C ILE A 48 -0.93 9.35 3.93
N VAL A 49 -1.03 8.02 3.85
CA VAL A 49 -0.79 7.11 4.99
C VAL A 49 0.64 7.27 5.54
N TYR A 50 1.63 7.30 4.63
CA TYR A 50 3.02 7.52 5.00
C TYR A 50 3.23 8.87 5.70
N ILE A 51 2.70 9.97 5.13
CA ILE A 51 2.88 11.31 5.69
C ILE A 51 2.22 11.40 7.07
N LEU A 52 0.96 10.98 7.21
CA LEU A 52 0.27 11.03 8.50
C LEU A 52 1.00 10.19 9.55
N SER A 53 1.48 9.00 9.18
CA SER A 53 2.24 8.15 10.10
C SER A 53 3.59 8.77 10.48
N LEU A 54 4.30 9.38 9.54
CA LEU A 54 5.55 10.08 9.82
C LEU A 54 5.32 11.29 10.74
N LEU A 55 4.30 12.11 10.48
CA LEU A 55 3.96 13.26 11.31
C LEU A 55 3.59 12.83 12.74
N PHE A 56 2.86 11.72 12.88
CA PHE A 56 2.51 11.17 14.19
C PHE A 56 3.75 10.66 14.94
N LEU A 57 4.65 9.94 14.27
CA LEU A 57 5.91 9.45 14.86
C LEU A 57 6.86 10.59 15.26
N LEU A 58 6.80 11.72 14.58
CA LEU A 58 7.54 12.93 14.93
C LEU A 58 6.86 13.78 16.01
N ASN A 59 5.73 13.31 16.57
CA ASN A 59 4.89 14.04 17.53
C ASN A 59 4.39 15.40 17.02
N ILE A 60 4.21 15.55 15.70
CA ILE A 60 3.67 16.76 15.06
C ILE A 60 2.14 16.75 15.09
N ILE A 61 1.54 15.58 14.93
CA ILE A 61 0.09 15.37 15.08
C ILE A 61 -0.16 14.39 16.23
N ASP A 62 -1.33 14.48 16.85
CA ASP A 62 -1.74 13.57 17.91
C ASP A 62 -2.45 12.32 17.38
N PHE A 63 -2.82 11.44 18.30
CA PHE A 63 -3.55 10.22 17.97
C PHE A 63 -4.94 10.49 17.38
N SER A 64 -5.60 11.57 17.80
CA SER A 64 -6.95 11.92 17.32
C SER A 64 -6.96 12.26 15.84
N ILE A 65 -5.89 12.86 15.33
CA ILE A 65 -5.73 13.12 13.90
C ILE A 65 -5.23 11.86 13.18
N TRP A 66 -4.24 11.16 13.75
CA TRP A 66 -3.62 10.01 13.10
C TRP A 66 -4.61 8.85 12.90
N VAL A 67 -5.56 8.61 13.82
CA VAL A 67 -6.51 7.50 13.72
C VAL A 67 -7.36 7.55 12.44
N HIS A 68 -7.62 8.75 11.89
CA HIS A 68 -8.32 8.91 10.60
C HIS A 68 -7.54 8.31 9.41
N CYS A 69 -6.22 8.10 9.55
CA CYS A 69 -5.43 7.33 8.59
C CYS A 69 -6.01 5.93 8.36
N LEU A 70 -6.59 5.31 9.40
CA LEU A 70 -7.19 3.99 9.33
C LEU A 70 -8.47 4.00 8.50
N ASP A 71 -9.26 5.06 8.58
CA ASP A 71 -10.46 5.20 7.75
C ASP A 71 -10.11 5.34 6.27
N ILE A 72 -9.01 6.03 5.97
CA ILE A 72 -8.47 6.12 4.61
C ILE A 72 -8.01 4.73 4.13
N ILE A 73 -7.31 3.95 4.96
CA ILE A 73 -6.91 2.57 4.66
C ILE A 73 -8.11 1.69 4.41
N ARG A 74 -9.09 1.70 5.31
CA ARG A 74 -10.33 0.92 5.16
C ARG A 74 -11.00 1.26 3.83
N GLY A 75 -11.21 2.55 3.57
CA GLY A 75 -11.86 3.03 2.35
C GLY A 75 -11.12 2.60 1.08
N TYR A 76 -9.79 2.72 1.09
CA TYR A 76 -8.93 2.27 -0.01
C TYR A 76 -8.98 0.76 -0.20
N CYS A 77 -8.75 -0.04 0.85
CA CYS A 77 -8.75 -1.51 0.76
C CYS A 77 -10.09 -2.05 0.27
N PHE A 78 -11.21 -1.46 0.73
CA PHE A 78 -12.53 -1.83 0.25
C PHE A 78 -12.71 -1.51 -1.24
N TYR A 79 -12.35 -0.30 -1.64
CA TYR A 79 -12.39 0.13 -3.04
C TYR A 79 -11.54 -0.76 -3.95
N ASP A 80 -10.28 -1.01 -3.57
CA ASP A 80 -9.33 -1.77 -4.38
C ASP A 80 -9.69 -3.27 -4.43
N THR A 81 -10.29 -3.80 -3.36
CA THR A 81 -10.84 -5.17 -3.36
C THR A 81 -11.92 -5.33 -4.43
N ILE A 82 -12.85 -4.37 -4.54
CA ILE A 82 -13.89 -4.38 -5.58
C ILE A 82 -13.26 -4.33 -6.97
N LEU A 83 -12.26 -3.48 -7.17
CA LEU A 83 -11.54 -3.39 -8.44
C LEU A 83 -10.85 -4.70 -8.82
N ILE A 84 -10.16 -5.34 -7.86
CA ILE A 84 -9.47 -6.61 -8.07
C ILE A 84 -10.49 -7.68 -8.46
N LEU A 85 -11.60 -7.80 -7.74
CA LEU A 85 -12.64 -8.78 -8.06
C LEU A 85 -13.26 -8.56 -9.44
N TYR A 86 -13.37 -7.31 -9.89
CA TYR A 86 -13.96 -6.99 -11.19
C TYR A 86 -12.97 -7.15 -12.36
N HIS A 87 -11.70 -6.75 -12.19
CA HIS A 87 -10.72 -6.68 -13.27
C HIS A 87 -9.65 -7.77 -13.25
N ASN A 88 -9.38 -8.39 -12.10
CA ASN A 88 -8.35 -9.41 -11.95
C ASN A 88 -8.68 -10.39 -10.80
N PRO A 89 -9.81 -11.13 -10.89
CA PRO A 89 -10.32 -11.95 -9.77
C PRO A 89 -9.38 -13.07 -9.32
N TYR A 90 -8.35 -13.39 -10.12
CA TYR A 90 -7.37 -14.44 -9.83
C TYR A 90 -6.10 -13.92 -9.13
N ASP A 91 -6.01 -12.62 -8.83
CA ASP A 91 -4.90 -12.06 -8.06
C ASP A 91 -5.09 -12.26 -6.55
N TYR A 92 -5.03 -13.53 -6.14
CA TYR A 92 -5.30 -13.94 -4.75
C TYR A 92 -4.33 -13.32 -3.75
N GLN A 93 -3.08 -13.04 -4.16
CA GLN A 93 -2.08 -12.45 -3.26
C GLN A 93 -2.48 -11.02 -2.87
N MET A 94 -2.86 -10.20 -3.86
CA MET A 94 -3.33 -8.84 -3.59
C MET A 94 -4.68 -8.82 -2.87
N LEU A 95 -5.58 -9.75 -3.21
CA LEU A 95 -6.86 -9.89 -2.52
C LEU A 95 -6.67 -10.23 -1.04
N ILE A 96 -5.86 -11.24 -0.72
CA ILE A 96 -5.54 -11.63 0.65
C ILE A 96 -4.86 -10.45 1.39
N HIS A 97 -3.91 -9.77 0.75
CA HIS A 97 -3.25 -8.61 1.33
C HIS A 97 -4.25 -7.52 1.74
N HIS A 98 -5.17 -7.12 0.84
CA HIS A 98 -6.16 -6.08 1.15
C HIS A 98 -7.19 -6.52 2.18
N ILE A 99 -7.64 -7.78 2.15
CA ILE A 99 -8.56 -8.31 3.17
C ILE A 99 -7.89 -8.30 4.55
N LEU A 100 -6.63 -8.73 4.64
CA LEU A 100 -5.89 -8.72 5.91
C LEU A 100 -5.65 -7.31 6.42
N PHE A 101 -5.28 -6.36 5.56
CA PHE A 101 -5.15 -4.95 5.94
C PHE A 101 -6.49 -4.34 6.37
N PHE A 102 -7.57 -4.67 5.67
CA PHE A 102 -8.91 -4.21 6.01
C PHE A 102 -9.33 -4.71 7.40
N ILE A 103 -9.25 -6.03 7.65
CA ILE A 103 -9.57 -6.61 8.96
C ILE A 103 -8.62 -6.09 10.04
N GLY A 104 -7.32 -6.07 9.76
CA GLY A 104 -6.30 -5.59 10.69
C GLY A 104 -6.49 -4.13 11.10
N SER A 105 -7.05 -3.30 10.22
CA SER A 105 -7.36 -1.90 10.55
C SER A 105 -8.44 -1.72 11.62
N TYR A 106 -9.23 -2.75 11.95
CA TYR A 106 -10.23 -2.74 13.02
C TYR A 106 -9.69 -3.32 14.34
N ASN A 107 -8.43 -3.74 14.38
CA ASN A 107 -7.87 -4.37 15.57
C ASN A 107 -7.71 -3.35 16.71
N ASN A 108 -8.14 -3.72 17.92
CA ASN A 108 -7.99 -2.92 19.15
C ASN A 108 -6.52 -2.60 19.49
N TYR A 109 -5.58 -3.42 19.05
CA TYR A 109 -4.14 -3.23 19.21
C TYR A 109 -3.66 -1.85 18.74
N ILE A 110 -4.32 -1.28 17.73
CA ILE A 110 -4.06 0.06 17.22
C ILE A 110 -4.17 1.13 18.32
N TYR A 111 -5.14 0.99 19.23
CA TYR A 111 -5.36 1.93 20.33
C TYR A 111 -4.39 1.71 21.50
N ILE A 112 -3.88 0.48 21.64
CA ILE A 112 -2.94 0.12 22.72
C ILE A 112 -1.50 0.50 22.33
N TYR A 113 -1.11 0.26 21.07
CA TYR A 113 0.25 0.48 20.57
C TYR A 113 0.27 1.28 19.25
N PRO A 114 -0.27 2.52 19.24
CA PRO A 114 -0.44 3.30 18.02
C PRO A 114 0.87 3.62 17.31
N LEU A 115 1.96 3.84 18.07
CA LEU A 115 3.29 4.09 17.50
C LEU A 115 3.80 2.89 16.68
N LYS A 116 3.56 1.66 17.13
CA LYS A 116 3.99 0.45 16.42
C LYS A 116 3.22 0.30 15.10
N MET A 117 1.93 0.60 15.11
CA MET A 117 1.11 0.61 13.91
C MET A 117 1.57 1.70 12.92
N ALA A 118 1.82 2.92 13.40
CA ALA A 118 2.33 4.01 12.57
C ALA A 118 3.68 3.66 11.92
N PHE A 119 4.59 3.01 12.66
CA PHE A 119 5.84 2.47 12.08
C PHE A 119 5.55 1.44 10.98
N GLY A 120 4.61 0.53 11.18
CA GLY A 120 4.16 -0.43 10.16
C GLY A 120 3.71 0.28 8.88
N LEU A 121 2.88 1.31 9.02
CA LEU A 121 2.33 2.09 7.90
C LEU A 121 3.37 2.90 7.10
N LEU A 122 4.59 3.08 7.61
CA LEU A 122 5.69 3.65 6.81
C LEU A 122 6.03 2.78 5.60
N SER A 123 5.67 1.49 5.61
CA SER A 123 5.87 0.56 4.50
C SER A 123 5.19 0.95 3.20
N GLU A 124 4.18 1.80 3.27
CA GLU A 124 3.45 2.27 2.11
C GLU A 124 4.33 3.10 1.16
N ILE A 125 5.43 3.69 1.63
CA ILE A 125 6.32 4.51 0.79
C ILE A 125 6.93 3.73 -0.38
N SER A 126 7.15 2.42 -0.23
CA SER A 126 7.71 1.60 -1.31
C SER A 126 6.79 1.52 -2.53
N ASN A 127 5.48 1.73 -2.35
CA ASN A 127 4.49 1.63 -3.44
C ASN A 127 4.73 2.70 -4.51
N GLN A 128 5.22 3.88 -4.14
CA GLN A 128 5.55 4.94 -5.10
C GLN A 128 6.58 4.44 -6.12
N PHE A 129 7.66 3.83 -5.63
CA PHE A 129 8.76 3.34 -6.46
C PHE A 129 8.39 2.07 -7.21
N LEU A 130 7.50 1.24 -6.64
CA LEU A 130 6.96 0.06 -7.30
C LEU A 130 6.14 0.45 -8.54
N TYR A 131 5.17 1.34 -8.38
CA TYR A 131 4.30 1.76 -9.49
C TYR A 131 5.02 2.66 -10.48
N PHE A 132 5.99 3.48 -10.04
CA PHE A 132 6.84 4.21 -10.95
C PHE A 132 7.69 3.27 -11.82
N GLY A 133 8.26 2.22 -11.22
CA GLY A 133 8.96 1.17 -11.95
C GLY A 133 8.06 0.47 -12.98
N TRP A 134 6.83 0.12 -12.60
CA TRP A 134 5.84 -0.44 -13.52
C TRP A 134 5.55 0.51 -14.69
N PHE A 135 5.37 1.80 -14.42
CA PHE A 135 5.12 2.81 -15.45
C PHE A 135 6.29 2.90 -16.45
N LEU A 136 7.54 2.93 -15.95
CA LEU A 136 8.73 2.94 -16.80
C LEU A 136 8.81 1.69 -17.68
N ILE A 137 8.46 0.51 -17.16
CA ILE A 137 8.37 -0.73 -17.96
C ILE A 137 7.35 -0.57 -19.09
N LYS A 138 6.16 -0.05 -18.80
CA LYS A 138 5.10 0.16 -19.82
C LYS A 138 5.46 1.18 -20.88
N LYS A 139 6.35 2.13 -20.58
CA LYS A 139 6.88 3.09 -21.56
C LYS A 139 8.18 2.62 -22.23
N ASN A 140 8.57 1.34 -22.07
CA ASN A 140 9.81 0.78 -22.60
C ASN A 140 11.09 1.49 -22.11
N LEU A 141 11.04 2.08 -20.91
CA LEU A 141 12.15 2.82 -20.29
C LEU A 141 12.94 1.97 -19.28
N HIS A 142 12.78 0.64 -19.30
CA HIS A 142 13.40 -0.27 -18.33
C HIS A 142 14.94 -0.36 -18.44
N ASN A 143 15.53 0.02 -19.57
CA ASN A 143 16.99 0.02 -19.75
C ASN A 143 17.66 1.35 -19.36
N THR A 144 16.89 2.33 -18.91
CA THR A 144 17.41 3.68 -18.58
C THR A 144 18.09 3.73 -17.21
N LEU A 145 18.99 4.70 -17.02
CA LEU A 145 19.58 4.99 -15.70
C LEU A 145 18.50 5.28 -14.64
N LEU A 146 17.44 5.98 -15.03
CA LEU A 146 16.30 6.30 -14.17
C LEU A 146 15.63 5.03 -13.61
N PHE A 147 15.40 4.02 -14.45
CA PHE A 147 14.84 2.75 -14.01
C PHE A 147 15.77 2.01 -13.03
N LYS A 148 17.08 2.02 -13.28
CA LYS A 148 18.07 1.40 -12.38
C LYS A 148 18.07 2.07 -11.00
N ILE A 149 18.10 3.41 -10.96
CA ILE A 149 18.03 4.17 -9.71
C ILE A 149 16.72 3.86 -8.96
N ASN A 150 15.58 3.91 -9.66
CA ASN A 150 14.28 3.58 -9.06
C ASN A 150 14.26 2.16 -8.48
N SER A 151 14.84 1.19 -9.19
CA SER A 151 14.87 -0.22 -8.76
C SER A 151 15.72 -0.41 -7.50
N VAL A 152 16.87 0.27 -7.40
CA VAL A 152 17.71 0.26 -6.19
C VAL A 152 16.96 0.88 -5.01
N ILE A 153 16.34 2.05 -5.20
CA ILE A 153 15.58 2.71 -4.13
C ILE A 153 14.40 1.83 -3.68
N LEU A 154 13.66 1.24 -4.63
CA LEU A 154 12.59 0.30 -4.33
C LEU A 154 13.07 -0.85 -3.46
N LEU A 155 14.19 -1.51 -3.82
CA LEU A 155 14.73 -2.61 -3.04
C LEU A 155 15.11 -2.20 -1.62
N ILE A 156 15.78 -1.06 -1.46
CA ILE A 156 16.18 -0.56 -0.14
C ILE A 156 14.94 -0.27 0.72
N LEU A 157 13.98 0.47 0.19
CA LEU A 157 12.76 0.83 0.92
C LEU A 157 11.91 -0.39 1.26
N PHE A 158 11.78 -1.33 0.33
CA PHE A 158 11.05 -2.57 0.56
C PHE A 158 11.75 -3.41 1.63
N PHE A 159 13.07 -3.55 1.58
CA PHE A 159 13.81 -4.28 2.60
C PHE A 159 13.66 -3.64 3.99
N VAL A 160 13.89 -2.33 4.10
CA VAL A 160 13.85 -1.64 5.39
C VAL A 160 12.43 -1.61 5.96
N PHE A 161 11.46 -1.11 5.19
CA PHE A 161 10.12 -0.83 5.71
C PHE A 161 9.14 -2.00 5.62
N ARG A 162 9.35 -2.98 4.72
CA ARG A 162 8.47 -4.15 4.61
C ARG A 162 9.07 -5.43 5.16
N VAL A 163 10.37 -5.67 4.97
CA VAL A 163 11.02 -6.87 5.51
C VAL A 163 11.38 -6.64 6.97
N LEU A 164 12.40 -5.82 7.26
CA LEU A 164 12.93 -5.63 8.62
C LEU A 164 11.86 -5.12 9.60
N ASN A 165 11.09 -4.13 9.20
CA ASN A 165 10.05 -3.54 10.05
C ASN A 165 8.94 -4.54 10.40
N PHE A 166 8.43 -5.34 9.44
CA PHE A 166 7.43 -6.35 9.76
C PHE A 166 8.02 -7.55 10.49
N SER A 167 9.29 -7.92 10.27
CA SER A 167 9.98 -8.90 11.10
C SER A 167 9.99 -8.46 12.57
N TYR A 168 10.39 -7.20 12.81
CA TYR A 168 10.40 -6.62 14.14
C TYR A 168 9.00 -6.50 14.74
N PHE A 169 8.01 -6.09 13.95
CA PHE A 169 6.62 -6.00 14.37
C PHE A 169 6.04 -7.37 14.76
N LEU A 170 6.32 -8.41 13.97
CA LEU A 170 5.90 -9.78 14.26
C LEU A 170 6.57 -10.32 15.53
N PHE A 171 7.86 -10.03 15.73
CA PHE A 171 8.57 -10.35 16.97
C PHE A 171 7.96 -9.60 18.17
N PHE A 172 7.63 -8.33 18.01
CA PHE A 172 6.97 -7.56 19.07
C PHE A 172 5.61 -8.17 19.43
N ILE A 173 4.77 -8.45 18.43
CA ILE A 173 3.44 -9.04 18.65
C ILE A 173 3.55 -10.39 19.34
N SER A 174 4.54 -11.22 18.99
CA SER A 174 4.69 -12.54 19.61
C SER A 174 5.06 -12.50 21.10
N GLN A 175 5.60 -11.37 21.58
CA GLN A 175 5.98 -11.19 22.98
C GLN A 175 4.92 -10.46 23.81
N TYR A 176 4.17 -9.53 23.19
CA TYR A 176 3.36 -8.54 23.92
C TYR A 176 1.87 -8.54 23.59
N CYS A 177 1.41 -9.37 22.64
CA CYS A 177 0.02 -9.40 22.19
C CYS A 177 -0.58 -10.79 22.25
N ASP A 178 -1.91 -10.86 22.08
CA ASP A 178 -2.60 -12.12 21.98
C ASP A 178 -2.27 -12.85 20.66
N SER A 179 -2.55 -14.15 20.65
CA SER A 179 -2.28 -14.99 19.48
C SER A 179 -3.02 -14.54 18.23
N TYR A 180 -4.16 -13.85 18.38
CA TYR A 180 -4.96 -13.37 17.26
C TYR A 180 -4.19 -12.36 16.40
N GLU A 181 -3.56 -11.37 17.02
CA GLU A 181 -2.75 -10.34 16.37
C GLU A 181 -1.58 -10.97 15.62
N PHE A 182 -0.96 -11.98 16.24
CA PHE A 182 0.15 -12.72 15.63
C PHE A 182 -0.29 -13.41 14.34
N PHE A 183 -1.42 -14.14 14.38
CA PHE A 183 -1.95 -14.81 13.19
C PHE A 183 -2.44 -13.84 12.11
N MET A 184 -2.81 -12.62 12.46
CA MET A 184 -3.15 -11.57 11.48
C MET A 184 -1.90 -10.96 10.84
N ALA A 185 -0.82 -10.74 11.61
CA ALA A 185 0.41 -10.11 11.12
C ALA A 185 1.33 -11.09 10.35
N LEU A 186 1.28 -12.39 10.68
CA LEU A 186 2.13 -13.40 10.09
C LEU A 186 1.97 -13.51 8.57
N PRO A 187 0.77 -13.64 7.98
CA PRO A 187 0.62 -13.76 6.54
C PRO A 187 1.10 -12.52 5.78
N ILE A 188 0.90 -11.31 6.34
CA ILE A 188 1.41 -10.07 5.76
C ILE A 188 2.95 -10.09 5.73
N THR A 189 3.56 -10.53 6.81
CA THR A 189 5.02 -10.64 6.91
C THR A 189 5.57 -11.65 5.90
N LEU A 190 4.92 -12.81 5.76
CA LEU A 190 5.29 -13.83 4.77
C LEU A 190 5.12 -13.33 3.33
N LEU A 191 4.05 -12.60 3.02
CA LEU A 191 3.84 -11.96 1.72
C LEU A 191 4.95 -10.94 1.41
N ASN A 192 5.35 -10.13 2.39
CA ASN A 192 6.46 -9.19 2.22
C ASN A 192 7.79 -9.92 1.93
N TYR A 193 8.09 -11.03 2.60
CA TYR A 193 9.27 -11.83 2.27
C TYR A 193 9.20 -12.40 0.84
N TYR A 194 8.05 -12.95 0.46
CA TYR A 194 7.85 -13.52 -0.86
C TYR A 194 8.01 -12.46 -1.96
N TRP A 195 7.40 -11.29 -1.81
CA TRP A 195 7.53 -10.20 -2.77
C TRP A 195 8.95 -9.62 -2.82
N PHE A 196 9.62 -9.50 -1.67
CA PHE A 196 11.02 -9.08 -1.66
C PHE A 196 11.91 -10.07 -2.41
N TYR A 197 11.71 -11.37 -2.21
CA TYR A 197 12.43 -12.41 -2.98
C TYR A 197 12.19 -12.26 -4.49
N LEU A 198 10.96 -12.02 -4.93
CA LEU A 198 10.66 -11.79 -6.34
C LEU A 198 11.33 -10.54 -6.90
N LEU A 199 11.31 -9.42 -6.16
CA LEU A 199 11.96 -8.17 -6.55
C LEU A 199 13.48 -8.36 -6.65
N PHE A 200 14.08 -9.00 -5.66
CA PHE A 200 15.51 -9.24 -5.61
C PHE A 200 15.96 -10.18 -6.74
N LYS A 201 15.22 -11.26 -7.01
CA LYS A 201 15.50 -12.16 -8.14
C LYS A 201 15.47 -11.41 -9.48
N LYS A 202 14.44 -10.58 -9.69
CA LYS A 202 14.31 -9.76 -10.91
C LYS A 202 15.39 -8.68 -11.04
N PHE A 203 16.00 -8.24 -9.95
CA PHE A 203 17.08 -7.26 -9.99
C PHE A 203 18.42 -7.88 -10.41
N LEU A 204 18.61 -9.18 -10.13
CA LEU A 204 19.83 -9.92 -10.48
C LEU A 204 19.83 -10.46 -11.92
N THR A 205 18.65 -10.63 -12.53
CA THR A 205 18.46 -11.14 -13.89
C THR A 205 18.20 -10.04 -14.89
#